data_AF-A0A817WM76-F1
#
_entry.id   AF-A0A817WM76-F1
#
_cell.length_a   1.000
_cell.length_b   1.000
_cell.length_c   1.000
_cell.angle_alpha   90.00
_cell.angle_beta   90.00
_cell.angle_gamma   90.00
#
_symmetry.space_group_name_H-M   'P 1'
#
loop_
_entity.id
_entity.type
_entity.pdbx_description
1 polymer ?
#
loop_
_entity_poly.entity_id
_entity_poly.type
_entity_poly.pdbx_seq_one_letter_code
_entity_poly.pdbx_strand_id
1 'polypeptide(L)'
;MLLTPQSTAPGRVQHYRTLAYVVTILVYLVIGAAIFDKLESTEESIRHANLTARIALFQRQHNISNQDFINLTRTVELRLQYRKKQWKFIGSFYYVTVVLALIGYGHAIPNTFAGRAVTIAYALIGIPMWLIMIQSVGERLNSLIRFVLKYIKRKFQKRREPQITAMELLTCEALLTVLTVATGSYVFHRCENWRYFDAFYYCLLTFGGGDNYGGNGDDYGGGGVDYGGGGGDYGGGGSDGYGGGGDDYSGSGYGYGSGGDDYGDDDFGDGGGDFGGGDFGNGDW
;
A
#
# COMPACT_ATOMS: atom_id res chain seq x y z
N MET A 1 12.57 -24.07 -23.33
CA MET A 1 13.75 -23.19 -23.46
C MET A 1 13.80 -22.35 -22.19
N LEU A 2 14.60 -22.59 -21.15
CA LEU A 2 15.83 -23.37 -20.94
C LEU A 2 15.66 -24.17 -19.62
N LEU A 3 15.63 -25.49 -19.70
CA LEU A 3 16.04 -26.34 -18.57
C LEU A 3 17.56 -26.30 -18.58
N THR A 4 18.17 -25.43 -17.78
CA THR A 4 19.59 -25.58 -17.44
C THR A 4 19.76 -26.91 -16.70
N PRO A 5 20.87 -27.63 -16.93
CA PRO A 5 21.10 -28.91 -16.28
C PRO A 5 21.16 -28.67 -14.77
N GLN A 6 20.34 -29.41 -14.03
CA GLN A 6 20.46 -29.52 -12.57
C GLN A 6 21.85 -30.09 -12.28
N SER A 7 22.81 -29.19 -12.04
CA SER A 7 24.06 -29.56 -11.39
C SER A 7 23.69 -30.13 -10.03
N THR A 8 23.85 -31.45 -9.90
CA THR A 8 23.62 -32.21 -8.67
C THR A 8 24.65 -31.81 -7.62
N ALA A 9 24.52 -30.61 -7.06
CA ALA A 9 25.21 -30.26 -5.83
C ALA A 9 24.61 -31.13 -4.71
N PRO A 10 25.42 -31.77 -3.85
CA PRO A 10 24.90 -32.57 -2.75
C PRO A 10 23.97 -31.68 -1.90
N GLY A 11 22.79 -32.16 -1.53
CA GLY A 11 21.67 -31.34 -0.99
C GLY A 11 22.08 -30.29 0.05
N ARG A 12 23.11 -30.57 0.86
CA ARG A 12 23.75 -29.62 1.78
C ARG A 12 24.16 -28.29 1.13
N VAL A 13 24.80 -28.28 -0.04
CA VAL A 13 25.23 -27.05 -0.75
C VAL A 13 24.04 -26.21 -1.21
N GLN A 14 22.95 -26.87 -1.63
CA GLN A 14 21.71 -26.18 -1.99
C GLN A 14 21.06 -25.53 -0.76
N HIS A 15 21.06 -26.21 0.39
CA HIS A 15 20.56 -25.64 1.65
C HIS A 15 21.40 -24.43 2.08
N TYR A 16 22.73 -24.49 2.00
CA TYR A 16 23.59 -23.33 2.31
C TYR A 16 23.34 -22.15 1.38
N ARG A 17 23.13 -22.39 0.09
CA ARG A 17 22.81 -21.32 -0.87
C ARG A 17 21.46 -20.67 -0.57
N THR A 18 20.43 -21.47 -0.28
CA THR A 18 19.12 -20.94 0.12
C THR A 18 19.22 -20.15 1.43
N LEU A 19 19.94 -20.69 2.43
CA LEU A 19 20.18 -19.99 3.69
C LEU A 19 20.94 -18.67 3.50
N ALA A 20 21.94 -18.64 2.62
CA ALA A 20 22.67 -17.43 2.30
C ALA A 20 21.72 -16.35 1.71
N TYR A 21 20.84 -16.70 0.77
CA TYR A 21 19.84 -15.76 0.24
C TYR A 21 18.88 -15.25 1.31
N VAL A 22 18.38 -16.13 2.18
CA VAL A 22 17.50 -15.73 3.29
C VAL A 22 18.21 -14.76 4.22
N VAL A 23 19.44 -15.06 4.63
CA VAL A 23 20.24 -14.17 5.49
C VAL A 23 20.49 -12.82 4.81
N THR A 24 20.86 -12.80 3.53
CA THR A 24 21.06 -11.54 2.79
C THR A 24 19.79 -10.70 2.74
N ILE A 25 18.62 -11.31 2.49
CA ILE A 25 17.33 -10.59 2.47
C ILE A 25 16.99 -10.05 3.86
N LEU A 26 17.17 -10.84 4.91
CA LEU A 26 16.92 -10.39 6.28
C LEU A 26 17.81 -9.21 6.67
N VAL A 27 19.11 -9.28 6.33
CA VAL A 27 20.03 -8.16 6.57
C VAL A 27 19.61 -6.92 5.78
N TYR A 28 19.21 -7.08 4.51
CA TYR A 28 18.71 -5.97 3.70
C TYR A 28 17.45 -5.33 4.31
N LEU A 29 16.52 -6.13 4.82
CA LEU A 29 15.31 -5.65 5.50
C LEU A 29 15.65 -4.90 6.80
N VAL A 30 16.59 -5.41 7.60
CA VAL A 30 17.02 -4.73 8.85
C VAL A 30 17.68 -3.39 8.55
N ILE A 31 18.53 -3.32 7.53
CA ILE A 31 19.14 -2.06 7.09
C ILE A 31 18.05 -1.09 6.62
N GLY A 32 17.11 -1.55 5.79
CA GLY A 32 15.97 -0.74 5.35
C GLY A 32 15.13 -0.21 6.51
N ALA A 33 14.81 -1.06 7.48
CA ALA A 33 14.06 -0.68 8.68
C ALA A 33 14.79 0.40 9.49
N ALA A 34 16.10 0.25 9.70
CA ALA A 34 16.90 1.24 10.42
C ALA A 34 16.97 2.60 9.69
N ILE A 35 17.06 2.58 8.35
CA ILE A 35 17.05 3.80 7.55
C ILE A 35 15.70 4.51 7.68
N PHE A 36 14.58 3.80 7.47
CA PHE A 36 13.25 4.41 7.53
C PHE A 36 12.86 4.84 8.94
N ASP A 37 13.21 4.07 9.97
CA ASP A 37 13.04 4.48 11.37
C ASP A 37 13.79 5.80 11.62
N LYS A 38 15.03 5.92 11.16
CA LYS A 38 15.80 7.15 11.37
C LYS A 38 15.26 8.36 10.59
N LEU A 39 14.76 8.14 9.37
CA LEU A 39 14.28 9.21 8.50
C LEU A 39 12.86 9.67 8.86
N GLU A 40 11.95 8.76 9.20
CA GLU A 40 10.52 9.05 9.32
C GLU A 40 10.05 9.21 10.78
N SER A 41 10.63 8.51 11.76
CA SER A 41 10.10 8.49 13.15
C SER A 41 10.08 9.87 13.81
N THR A 42 11.11 10.67 13.55
CA THR A 42 11.24 12.02 14.13
C THR A 42 10.20 12.96 13.51
N GLU A 43 10.04 12.92 12.19
CA GLU A 43 9.07 13.75 11.48
C GLU A 43 7.63 13.34 11.82
N GLU A 44 7.35 12.04 11.94
CA GLU A 44 6.05 11.52 12.40
C GLU A 44 5.70 12.04 13.80
N SER A 45 6.65 11.99 14.73
CA SER A 45 6.47 12.48 16.10
C SER A 45 6.18 13.98 16.13
N ILE A 46 6.91 14.77 15.35
CA ILE A 46 6.70 16.23 15.24
C ILE A 46 5.33 16.54 14.61
N ARG A 47 4.96 15.85 13.53
CA ARG A 47 3.66 16.01 12.87
C ARG A 47 2.51 15.63 13.80
N HIS A 48 2.65 14.54 14.56
CA HIS A 48 1.66 14.11 15.55
C HIS A 48 1.51 15.12 16.70
N ALA A 49 2.64 15.64 17.21
CA ALA A 49 2.62 16.68 18.25
C ALA A 49 1.96 17.98 17.77
N ASN A 50 2.30 18.44 16.56
CA ASN A 50 1.71 19.63 15.95
C ASN A 50 0.20 19.46 15.71
N LEU A 51 -0.21 18.30 15.19
CA LEU A 51 -1.63 17.99 15.00
C LEU A 51 -2.38 17.98 16.34
N THR A 52 -1.82 17.33 17.36
CA THR A 52 -2.42 17.27 18.70
C THR A 52 -2.56 18.66 19.31
N ALA A 53 -1.55 19.51 19.15
CA ALA A 53 -1.60 20.91 19.60
C ALA A 53 -2.71 21.70 18.88
N ARG A 54 -2.81 21.56 17.55
CA ARG A 54 -3.87 22.21 16.75
C ARG A 54 -5.27 21.75 17.15
N ILE A 55 -5.44 20.44 17.41
CA ILE A 55 -6.71 19.88 17.88
C ILE A 55 -7.07 20.45 19.25
N ALA A 56 -6.13 20.48 20.20
CA ALA A 56 -6.38 21.01 21.54
C ALA A 56 -6.76 22.49 21.52
N LEU A 57 -6.10 23.30 20.67
CA LEU A 57 -6.45 24.70 20.47
C LEU A 57 -7.86 24.85 19.89
N PHE A 58 -8.21 24.05 18.88
CA PHE A 58 -9.53 24.07 18.26
C PHE A 58 -10.64 23.67 19.26
N GLN A 59 -10.43 22.59 20.02
CA GLN A 59 -11.37 22.15 21.06
C GLN A 59 -11.59 23.22 22.12
N ARG A 60 -10.51 23.90 22.56
CA ARG A 60 -10.60 25.00 23.53
C ARG A 60 -11.33 26.22 22.96
N GLN A 61 -11.03 26.62 21.73
CA GLN A 61 -11.65 27.76 21.08
C GLN A 61 -13.17 27.57 20.88
N HIS A 62 -13.60 26.34 20.64
CA HIS A 62 -14.99 25.99 20.36
C HIS A 62 -15.70 25.27 21.52
N ASN A 63 -15.05 25.14 22.67
CA ASN A 63 -15.58 24.47 23.86
C ASN A 63 -16.14 23.05 23.58
N ILE A 64 -15.39 22.25 22.80
CA ILE A 64 -15.79 20.90 22.37
C ILE A 64 -15.20 19.85 23.32
N SER A 65 -16.02 18.94 23.81
CA SER A 65 -15.57 17.79 24.62
C SER A 65 -14.76 16.79 23.79
N ASN A 66 -13.88 16.01 24.43
CA ASN A 66 -13.13 14.93 23.76
C ASN A 66 -14.07 13.91 23.08
N GLN A 67 -15.18 13.57 23.72
CA GLN A 67 -16.14 12.62 23.15
C GLN A 67 -16.84 13.19 21.90
N ASP A 68 -17.22 14.46 21.95
CA ASP A 68 -17.85 15.14 20.82
C ASP A 68 -16.88 15.32 19.65
N PHE A 69 -15.61 15.58 19.95
CA PHE A 69 -14.57 15.66 18.93
C PHE A 69 -14.33 14.31 18.24
N ILE A 70 -14.32 13.20 18.99
CA ILE A 70 -14.21 11.84 18.42
C ILE A 70 -15.42 11.54 17.52
N ASN A 71 -16.63 11.86 17.98
CA ASN A 71 -17.86 11.68 17.19
C ASN A 71 -17.85 12.54 15.91
N LEU A 72 -17.39 13.79 16.03
CA LEU A 72 -17.23 14.71 14.90
C LEU A 72 -16.22 14.16 13.89
N THR A 73 -15.05 13.74 14.35
CA THR A 73 -13.97 13.21 13.50
C THR A 73 -14.46 11.97 12.75
N ARG A 74 -15.10 11.03 13.44
CA ARG A 74 -15.72 9.85 12.80
C ARG A 74 -16.76 10.24 11.76
N THR A 75 -17.58 11.25 12.03
CA THR A 75 -18.60 11.73 11.08
C THR A 75 -17.95 12.36 9.85
N VAL A 76 -16.88 13.13 10.04
CA VAL A 76 -16.11 13.73 8.94
C VAL A 76 -15.43 12.65 8.10
N GLU A 77 -14.80 11.65 8.72
CA GLU A 77 -14.19 10.51 8.03
C GLU A 77 -15.21 9.75 7.18
N LEU A 78 -16.36 9.40 7.76
CA LEU A 78 -17.46 8.76 7.03
C LEU A 78 -17.92 9.65 5.87
N ARG A 79 -18.12 10.95 6.11
CA ARG A 79 -18.52 11.89 5.05
C ARG A 79 -17.49 11.93 3.91
N LEU A 80 -16.19 11.95 4.21
CA LEU A 80 -15.13 11.95 3.20
C LEU A 80 -15.15 10.65 2.37
N GLN A 81 -15.40 9.51 3.01
CA GLN A 81 -15.58 8.23 2.31
C GLN A 81 -16.80 8.26 1.37
N TYR A 82 -17.96 8.75 1.83
CA TYR A 82 -19.19 8.79 1.01
C TYR A 82 -19.20 9.91 -0.04
N ARG A 83 -18.40 10.97 0.11
CA ARG A 83 -18.24 12.03 -0.90
C ARG A 83 -17.62 11.51 -2.18
N LYS A 84 -16.67 10.58 -2.07
CA LYS A 84 -16.12 9.85 -3.21
C LYS A 84 -17.03 8.64 -3.47
N LYS A 85 -18.02 8.74 -4.36
CA LYS A 85 -18.83 7.58 -4.80
C LYS A 85 -17.93 6.60 -5.59
N GLN A 86 -17.19 5.77 -4.87
CA GLN A 86 -16.20 4.83 -5.42
C GLN A 86 -16.87 3.65 -6.15
N TRP A 87 -18.06 3.25 -5.70
CA TRP A 87 -18.79 2.10 -6.24
C TRP A 87 -19.70 2.50 -7.41
N LYS A 88 -19.07 2.78 -8.55
CA LYS A 88 -19.68 2.74 -9.89
C LYS A 88 -18.94 1.70 -10.73
N PHE A 89 -19.42 1.37 -11.93
CA PHE A 89 -18.78 0.36 -12.78
C PHE A 89 -17.26 0.59 -12.95
N ILE A 90 -16.84 1.81 -13.29
CA ILE A 90 -15.42 2.17 -13.49
C ILE A 90 -14.61 1.99 -12.19
N GLY A 91 -15.13 2.44 -11.05
CA GLY A 91 -14.44 2.26 -9.76
C GLY A 91 -14.42 0.81 -9.29
N SER A 92 -15.45 0.02 -9.62
CA SER A 92 -15.50 -1.41 -9.34
C SER A 92 -14.51 -2.17 -10.23
N PHE A 93 -14.39 -1.79 -11.50
CA PHE A 93 -13.41 -2.32 -12.44
C PHE A 93 -11.97 -2.02 -11.99
N TYR A 94 -11.73 -0.79 -11.52
CA TYR A 94 -10.45 -0.42 -10.91
C TYR A 94 -10.15 -1.26 -9.66
N TYR A 95 -11.13 -1.40 -8.76
CA TYR A 95 -11.00 -2.22 -7.56
C TYR A 95 -10.60 -3.67 -7.88
N VAL A 96 -11.32 -4.34 -8.78
CA VAL A 96 -10.99 -5.73 -9.13
C VAL A 96 -9.62 -5.84 -9.82
N THR A 97 -9.22 -4.84 -10.61
CA THR A 97 -7.88 -4.81 -11.23
C THR A 97 -6.78 -4.72 -10.17
N VAL A 98 -6.95 -3.83 -9.18
CA VAL A 98 -6.00 -3.65 -8.06
C VAL A 98 -5.90 -4.91 -7.19
N VAL A 99 -7.04 -5.62 -6.98
CA VAL A 99 -7.07 -6.91 -6.27
C VAL A 99 -6.30 -7.98 -7.05
N LEU A 100 -6.55 -8.12 -8.36
CA LEU A 100 -5.84 -9.11 -9.20
C LEU A 100 -4.34 -8.81 -9.32
N ALA A 101 -3.98 -7.53 -9.42
CA ALA A 101 -2.60 -7.07 -9.50
C ALA A 101 -1.86 -7.12 -8.16
N LEU A 102 -2.55 -7.46 -7.06
CA LEU A 102 -2.00 -7.51 -5.69
C LEU A 102 -1.42 -6.18 -5.19
N ILE A 103 -1.88 -5.05 -5.74
CA ILE A 103 -1.36 -3.72 -5.36
C ILE A 103 -2.01 -3.24 -4.06
N GLY A 104 -3.32 -3.40 -3.92
CA GLY A 104 -4.02 -3.19 -2.65
C GLY A 104 -3.94 -1.78 -2.03
N TYR A 105 -4.17 -0.71 -2.79
CA TYR A 105 -4.08 0.68 -2.31
C TYR A 105 -4.93 1.06 -1.07
N GLY A 106 -5.89 0.23 -0.65
CA GLY A 106 -6.71 0.48 0.55
C GLY A 106 -7.73 1.63 0.45
N HIS A 107 -7.68 2.46 -0.58
CA HIS A 107 -8.60 3.57 -0.79
C HIS A 107 -10.07 3.16 -1.02
N ALA A 108 -10.33 1.94 -1.52
CA ALA A 108 -11.66 1.39 -1.76
C ALA A 108 -11.71 -0.07 -1.29
N ILE A 109 -12.38 -0.31 -0.17
CA ILE A 109 -12.50 -1.63 0.49
C ILE A 109 -13.98 -1.96 0.66
N PRO A 110 -14.44 -3.19 0.33
CA PRO A 110 -15.81 -3.59 0.57
C PRO A 110 -16.11 -3.64 2.07
N ASN A 111 -17.11 -2.87 2.49
CA ASN A 111 -17.57 -2.81 3.87
C ASN A 111 -18.63 -3.87 4.21
N THR A 112 -19.23 -4.50 3.20
CA THR A 112 -20.24 -5.55 3.40
C THR A 112 -19.60 -6.92 3.56
N PHE A 113 -20.19 -7.78 4.38
CA PHE A 113 -19.76 -9.18 4.54
C PHE A 113 -19.77 -9.92 3.19
N ALA A 114 -20.87 -9.79 2.44
CA ALA A 114 -21.02 -10.39 1.12
C ALA A 114 -19.92 -9.91 0.14
N GLY A 115 -19.60 -8.61 0.13
CA GLY A 115 -18.55 -8.05 -0.72
C GLY A 115 -17.17 -8.64 -0.39
N ARG A 116 -16.84 -8.78 0.90
CA ARG A 116 -15.59 -9.40 1.35
C ARG A 116 -15.52 -10.88 0.96
N ALA A 117 -16.60 -11.64 1.17
CA ALA A 117 -16.68 -13.05 0.81
C ALA A 117 -16.50 -13.26 -0.71
N VAL A 118 -17.16 -12.44 -1.53
CA VAL A 118 -17.00 -12.45 -2.99
C VAL A 118 -15.57 -12.09 -3.39
N THR A 119 -14.95 -11.08 -2.77
CA THR A 119 -13.55 -10.72 -3.04
C THR A 119 -12.60 -11.90 -2.75
N ILE A 120 -12.79 -12.62 -1.64
CA ILE A 120 -11.96 -13.79 -1.31
C ILE A 120 -12.09 -14.85 -2.40
N ALA A 121 -13.32 -15.25 -2.75
CA ALA A 121 -13.56 -16.24 -3.80
C ALA A 121 -13.01 -15.80 -5.16
N TYR A 122 -13.20 -14.52 -5.51
CA TYR A 122 -12.70 -13.92 -6.74
C TYR A 122 -11.17 -13.91 -6.81
N ALA A 123 -10.50 -13.56 -5.72
CA ALA A 123 -9.04 -13.49 -5.64
C ALA A 123 -8.39 -14.88 -5.79
N LEU A 124 -8.98 -15.92 -5.19
CA LEU A 124 -8.46 -17.30 -5.25
C LEU A 124 -8.29 -17.81 -6.68
N ILE A 125 -9.25 -17.49 -7.57
CA ILE A 125 -9.20 -17.91 -8.97
C ILE A 125 -8.51 -16.85 -9.83
N GLY A 126 -8.78 -15.58 -9.55
CA GLY A 126 -8.31 -14.45 -10.33
C GLY A 126 -6.81 -14.24 -10.28
N ILE A 127 -6.18 -14.33 -9.11
CA ILE A 127 -4.73 -14.09 -8.96
C ILE A 127 -3.91 -15.09 -9.80
N PRO A 128 -4.14 -16.42 -9.72
CA PRO A 128 -3.45 -17.38 -10.58
C PRO A 128 -3.64 -17.09 -12.08
N MET A 129 -4.88 -16.80 -12.51
CA MET A 129 -5.16 -16.46 -13.91
C MET A 129 -4.40 -15.20 -14.35
N TRP A 130 -4.36 -14.18 -13.50
CA TRP A 130 -3.64 -12.93 -13.75
C TRP A 130 -2.13 -13.18 -13.88
N LEU A 131 -1.53 -13.97 -12.99
CA LEU A 131 -0.11 -14.32 -13.04
C LEU A 131 0.26 -15.06 -14.33
N ILE A 132 -0.56 -16.04 -14.74
CA ILE A 132 -0.36 -16.78 -16.00
C ILE A 132 -0.47 -15.83 -17.20
N MET A 133 -1.44 -14.91 -17.18
CA MET A 133 -1.59 -13.91 -18.24
C MET A 133 -0.36 -13.01 -18.33
N ILE A 134 0.13 -12.47 -17.21
CA ILE A 134 1.33 -11.61 -17.17
C ILE A 134 2.55 -12.37 -17.68
N GLN A 135 2.72 -13.64 -17.31
CA GLN A 135 3.81 -14.46 -17.82
C GLN A 135 3.74 -14.62 -19.35
N SER A 136 2.58 -15.01 -19.88
CA SER A 136 2.36 -15.16 -21.34
C SER A 136 2.58 -13.85 -22.09
N VAL A 137 2.09 -12.73 -21.56
CA VAL A 137 2.32 -11.39 -22.14
C VAL A 137 3.80 -11.04 -22.10
N GLY A 138 4.50 -11.30 -20.99
CA GLY A 138 5.94 -11.08 -20.85
C GLY A 138 6.77 -11.89 -21.85
N GLU A 139 6.40 -13.15 -22.12
CA GLU A 139 7.05 -13.99 -23.13
C GLU A 139 6.85 -13.46 -24.56
N ARG A 140 5.65 -12.96 -24.87
CA ARG A 140 5.34 -12.32 -26.15
C ARG A 140 6.08 -10.99 -26.32
N LEU A 141 6.14 -10.16 -25.27
CA LEU A 141 6.91 -8.91 -25.26
C LEU A 141 8.40 -9.20 -25.49
N ASN A 142 8.97 -10.18 -24.79
CA ASN A 142 10.34 -10.61 -25.01
C ASN A 142 10.61 -11.09 -26.44
N SER A 143 9.65 -11.80 -27.03
CA SER A 143 9.73 -12.23 -28.43
C SER A 143 9.67 -11.05 -29.41
N LEU A 144 8.83 -10.05 -29.13
CA LEU A 144 8.73 -8.82 -29.91
C LEU A 144 10.02 -8.00 -29.84
N ILE A 145 10.59 -7.82 -28.65
CA ILE A 145 11.88 -7.12 -28.46
C ILE A 145 12.97 -7.82 -29.26
N ARG A 146 13.06 -9.16 -29.20
CA ARG A 146 14.02 -9.93 -30.02
C ARG A 146 13.81 -9.73 -31.51
N PHE A 147 12.56 -9.69 -31.97
CA PHE A 147 12.24 -9.47 -33.37
C PHE A 147 12.73 -8.08 -33.83
N VAL A 148 12.41 -7.04 -33.06
CA VAL A 148 12.83 -5.65 -33.35
C VAL A 148 14.36 -5.52 -33.33
N LEU A 149 15.03 -6.10 -32.33
CA LEU A 149 16.49 -6.08 -32.25
C LEU A 149 17.15 -6.81 -33.42
N LYS A 150 16.62 -7.96 -33.84
CA LYS A 150 17.10 -8.67 -35.05
C LYS A 150 16.92 -7.80 -36.29
N TYR A 151 15.77 -7.13 -36.43
CA TYR A 151 15.50 -6.24 -37.55
C TYR A 151 16.51 -5.07 -37.61
N ILE A 152 16.74 -4.40 -36.48
CA ILE A 152 17.72 -3.31 -36.35
C ILE A 152 19.13 -3.82 -36.68
N LYS A 153 19.59 -4.91 -36.06
CA LYS A 153 20.92 -5.47 -36.30
C LYS A 153 21.14 -5.90 -37.76
N ARG A 154 20.14 -6.46 -38.42
CA ARG A 154 20.22 -6.79 -39.85
C ARG A 154 20.43 -5.55 -40.72
N LYS A 155 19.74 -4.46 -40.41
CA LYS A 155 19.87 -3.18 -41.13
C LYS A 155 21.23 -2.52 -40.90
N PHE A 156 21.72 -2.48 -39.66
CA PHE A 156 22.95 -1.77 -39.30
C PHE A 156 24.23 -2.58 -39.49
N GLN A 157 24.25 -3.86 -39.10
CA GLN A 157 25.47 -4.68 -39.10
C GLN A 157 25.63 -5.55 -40.35
N LYS A 158 24.67 -5.55 -41.28
CA LYS A 158 24.63 -6.38 -42.50
C LYS A 158 24.95 -7.88 -42.26
N ARG A 159 24.76 -8.38 -41.03
CA ARG A 159 24.95 -9.79 -40.68
C ARG A 159 23.68 -10.58 -41.01
N ARG A 160 23.84 -11.72 -41.68
CA ARG A 160 22.75 -12.58 -42.13
C ARG A 160 21.99 -13.24 -40.97
N GLU A 161 22.70 -13.58 -39.89
CA GLU A 161 22.11 -14.12 -38.64
C GLU A 161 22.67 -13.42 -37.39
N PRO A 162 22.06 -12.32 -36.92
CA PRO A 162 22.46 -11.71 -35.67
C PRO A 162 22.01 -12.57 -34.47
N GLN A 163 22.97 -13.00 -33.66
CA GLN A 163 22.71 -13.58 -32.34
C GLN A 163 22.38 -12.45 -31.36
N ILE A 164 21.33 -12.63 -30.55
CA ILE A 164 20.96 -11.71 -29.47
C ILE A 164 21.42 -12.33 -28.16
N THR A 165 22.29 -11.63 -27.46
CA THR A 165 22.79 -12.06 -26.15
C THR A 165 21.75 -11.77 -25.06
N ALA A 166 21.68 -12.58 -24.01
CA ALA A 166 20.78 -12.34 -22.88
C ALA A 166 20.97 -10.94 -22.26
N MET A 167 22.21 -10.45 -22.20
CA MET A 167 22.53 -9.09 -21.74
C MET A 167 21.91 -8.00 -22.60
N GLU A 168 21.83 -8.18 -23.92
CA GLU A 168 21.23 -7.17 -24.81
C GLU A 168 19.71 -7.10 -24.60
N LEU A 169 19.07 -8.25 -24.38
CA LEU A 169 17.66 -8.28 -24.03
C LEU A 169 17.41 -7.61 -22.69
N LEU A 170 18.20 -7.95 -21.67
CA LEU A 170 18.09 -7.38 -20.32
C LEU A 170 18.28 -5.86 -20.34
N THR A 171 19.26 -5.36 -21.09
CA THR A 171 19.47 -3.91 -21.26
C THR A 171 18.29 -3.25 -21.98
N CYS A 172 17.74 -3.87 -23.03
CA CYS A 172 16.57 -3.31 -23.71
C CYS A 172 15.32 -3.29 -22.84
N GLU A 173 15.10 -4.34 -22.05
CA GLU A 173 14.02 -4.39 -21.07
C GLU A 173 14.18 -3.31 -20.00
N ALA A 174 15.38 -3.16 -19.44
CA ALA A 174 15.67 -2.12 -18.47
C ALA A 174 15.46 -0.71 -19.04
N LEU A 175 15.92 -0.45 -20.28
CA LEU A 175 15.69 0.82 -20.98
C LEU A 175 14.21 1.07 -21.23
N LEU A 176 13.46 0.04 -21.64
CA LEU A 176 12.01 0.16 -21.85
C LEU A 176 11.31 0.51 -20.54
N THR A 177 11.68 -0.14 -19.43
CA THR A 177 11.14 0.18 -18.10
C THR A 177 11.40 1.64 -17.72
N VAL A 178 12.64 2.13 -17.87
CA VAL A 178 12.98 3.54 -17.59
C VAL A 178 12.15 4.49 -18.45
N LEU A 179 11.98 4.19 -19.75
CA LEU A 179 11.16 5.01 -20.65
C LEU A 179 9.68 5.00 -20.26
N THR A 180 9.13 3.84 -19.87
CA THR A 180 7.74 3.74 -19.42
C THR A 180 7.52 4.54 -18.13
N VAL A 181 8.42 4.43 -17.15
CA VAL A 181 8.34 5.20 -15.90
C VAL A 181 8.46 6.69 -16.18
N ALA A 182 9.42 7.13 -17.01
CA ALA A 182 9.60 8.54 -17.34
C ALA A 182 8.38 9.12 -18.07
N THR A 183 7.81 8.36 -19.02
CA THR A 183 6.61 8.77 -19.75
C THR A 183 5.40 8.85 -18.81
N GLY A 184 5.19 7.85 -17.95
CA GLY A 184 4.13 7.85 -16.94
C GLY A 184 4.26 9.05 -15.99
N SER A 185 5.47 9.30 -15.50
CA SER A 185 5.77 10.43 -14.60
C SER A 185 5.42 11.77 -15.25
N TYR A 186 5.78 11.95 -16.54
CA TYR A 186 5.43 13.14 -17.29
C TYR A 186 3.92 13.31 -17.47
N VAL A 187 3.20 12.22 -17.77
CA VAL A 187 1.74 12.25 -17.91
C VAL A 187 1.08 12.63 -16.58
N PHE A 188 1.42 11.99 -15.46
CA PHE A 188 0.84 12.30 -14.16
C PHE A 188 1.19 13.70 -13.66
N HIS A 189 2.42 14.16 -13.90
CA HIS A 189 2.80 15.54 -13.62
C HIS A 189 1.87 16.55 -14.31
N ARG A 190 1.48 16.28 -15.57
CA ARG A 190 0.60 17.17 -16.35
C ARG A 190 -0.88 17.01 -15.99
N CYS A 191 -1.34 15.79 -15.74
CA CYS A 191 -2.74 15.52 -15.47
C CYS A 191 -3.16 15.90 -14.07
N GLU A 192 -2.31 15.63 -13.07
CA GLU A 192 -2.64 15.78 -11.65
C GLU A 192 -1.95 17.00 -11.00
N ASN A 193 -1.15 17.76 -11.77
CA ASN A 193 -0.35 18.90 -11.30
C ASN A 193 0.62 18.57 -10.15
N TRP A 194 1.01 17.31 -9.99
CA TRP A 194 1.98 16.88 -8.98
C TRP A 194 3.39 17.33 -9.33
N ARG A 195 4.30 17.42 -8.36
CA ARG A 195 5.72 17.64 -8.70
C ARG A 195 6.21 16.41 -9.45
N TYR A 196 7.12 16.62 -10.41
CA TYR A 196 7.64 15.51 -11.21
C TYR A 196 8.23 14.37 -10.36
N PHE A 197 8.87 14.71 -9.23
CA PHE A 197 9.41 13.73 -8.28
C PHE A 197 8.31 12.86 -7.66
N ASP A 198 7.18 13.45 -7.25
CA ASP A 198 6.05 12.73 -6.65
C ASP A 198 5.38 11.82 -7.67
N ALA A 199 5.23 12.30 -8.92
CA ALA A 199 4.75 11.49 -10.03
C ALA A 199 5.69 10.33 -10.40
N PHE A 200 7.00 10.56 -10.33
CA PHE A 200 8.01 9.53 -10.53
C PHE A 200 8.01 8.49 -9.42
N TYR A 201 7.96 8.92 -8.17
CA TYR A 201 7.81 8.06 -6.99
C TYR A 201 6.57 7.18 -7.13
N TYR A 202 5.43 7.79 -7.49
CA TYR A 202 4.18 7.08 -7.73
C TYR A 202 4.29 6.01 -8.82
N CYS A 203 4.85 6.36 -9.99
CA CYS A 203 5.01 5.43 -11.11
C CYS A 203 5.97 4.27 -10.80
N LEU A 204 7.00 4.51 -10.01
CA LEU A 204 7.98 3.50 -9.63
C LEU A 204 7.43 2.54 -8.57
N LEU A 205 6.66 3.07 -7.62
CA LEU A 205 6.11 2.34 -6.47
C LEU A 205 4.66 1.91 -6.64
N THR A 206 4.15 1.80 -7.88
CA THR A 206 2.84 1.20 -8.21
C THR A 206 2.77 -0.32 -7.84
N PHE A 207 3.47 -0.75 -6.79
CA PHE A 207 3.37 -2.00 -6.04
C PHE A 207 3.09 -1.80 -4.53
N GLY A 208 2.96 -0.58 -4.01
CA GLY A 208 2.56 -0.37 -2.62
C GLY A 208 2.76 1.07 -2.14
N GLY A 209 1.67 1.83 -2.06
CA GLY A 209 1.65 3.21 -1.56
C GLY A 209 0.36 3.90 -1.97
N GLY A 210 -0.66 3.82 -1.10
CA GLY A 210 -1.98 4.44 -1.28
C GLY A 210 -2.04 5.90 -0.78
N ASP A 211 -0.89 6.52 -0.58
CA ASP A 211 -0.75 7.92 -0.21
C ASP A 211 -1.07 8.80 -1.42
N ASN A 212 -2.29 9.31 -1.43
CA ASN A 212 -2.76 10.28 -2.40
C ASN A 212 -1.95 11.59 -2.26
N TYR A 213 -0.84 11.73 -2.97
CA TYR A 213 -0.16 13.01 -3.19
C TYR A 213 -0.93 13.94 -4.15
N GLY A 214 -2.27 13.91 -4.08
CA GLY A 214 -3.20 14.67 -4.94
C GLY A 214 -4.04 15.68 -4.17
N GLY A 215 -3.43 16.41 -3.26
CA GLY A 215 -3.98 17.65 -2.70
C GLY A 215 -3.03 18.79 -3.03
N ASN A 216 -3.41 19.64 -3.99
CA ASN A 216 -2.75 20.91 -4.28
C ASN A 216 -2.32 21.61 -2.99
N GLY A 217 -1.01 21.80 -2.82
CA GLY A 217 -0.39 22.54 -1.72
C GLY A 217 -0.47 24.06 -1.87
N ASP A 218 -1.50 24.58 -2.54
CA ASP A 218 -1.64 26.02 -2.81
C ASP A 218 -2.56 26.72 -1.78
N ASP A 219 -3.17 25.99 -0.85
CA ASP A 219 -4.06 26.53 0.20
C ASP A 219 -3.42 26.57 1.60
N TYR A 220 -2.14 26.94 1.67
CA TYR A 220 -1.53 27.50 2.89
C TYR A 220 -1.07 28.94 2.68
N GLY A 221 -1.90 29.74 2.01
CA GLY A 221 -1.88 31.20 2.13
C GLY A 221 -2.51 31.60 3.47
N GLY A 222 -1.71 31.76 4.51
CA GLY A 222 -2.23 32.08 5.84
C GLY A 222 -1.19 32.66 6.79
N GLY A 223 -0.75 33.90 6.51
CA GLY A 223 -0.31 34.88 7.50
C GLY A 223 0.84 34.47 8.43
N GLY A 224 2.08 34.63 7.96
CA GLY A 224 3.20 34.85 8.86
C GLY A 224 3.00 36.19 9.58
N VAL A 225 2.59 36.16 10.83
CA VAL A 225 2.59 37.32 11.71
C VAL A 225 3.99 37.40 12.31
N ASP A 226 4.78 38.34 11.81
CA ASP A 226 6.03 38.77 12.43
C ASP A 226 5.77 39.24 13.87
N TYR A 227 6.44 38.63 14.84
CA TYR A 227 6.68 39.26 16.13
C TYR A 227 8.14 39.70 16.19
N GLY A 228 8.37 40.94 15.76
CA GLY A 228 9.56 41.68 16.12
C GLY A 228 9.39 42.38 17.48
N GLY A 229 10.41 42.23 18.35
CA GLY A 229 10.89 43.32 19.21
C GLY A 229 10.52 43.30 20.70
N GLY A 230 11.56 43.41 21.54
CA GLY A 230 11.55 43.83 22.95
C GLY A 230 11.62 42.65 23.93
N GLY A 231 12.67 42.42 24.71
CA GLY A 231 13.52 43.35 25.47
C GLY A 231 13.18 43.19 26.96
N GLY A 232 14.09 42.63 27.77
CA GLY A 232 13.89 42.51 29.22
C GLY A 232 14.86 41.54 29.92
N ASP A 233 16.00 42.09 30.37
CA ASP A 233 16.90 41.53 31.38
C ASP A 233 16.18 41.19 32.69
N TYR A 234 16.45 40.01 33.29
CA TYR A 234 16.58 39.82 34.75
C TYR A 234 17.53 38.64 35.02
N GLY A 235 18.49 38.86 35.91
CA GLY A 235 19.64 37.99 36.15
C GLY A 235 19.48 36.95 37.26
N GLY A 236 20.47 36.03 37.28
CA GLY A 236 21.21 35.59 38.46
C GLY A 236 20.55 34.61 39.44
N GLY A 237 21.23 33.48 39.69
CA GLY A 237 21.23 32.83 41.00
C GLY A 237 21.19 31.30 41.03
N GLY A 238 22.37 30.70 41.27
CA GLY A 238 22.64 29.66 42.27
C GLY A 238 21.69 28.47 42.53
N SER A 239 22.24 27.27 42.25
CA SER A 239 22.44 26.12 43.17
C SER A 239 21.26 25.37 43.82
N ASP A 240 21.41 24.04 43.72
CA ASP A 240 21.02 22.93 44.62
C ASP A 240 19.69 22.18 44.41
N GLY A 241 19.80 20.83 44.41
CA GLY A 241 18.67 19.93 44.70
C GLY A 241 18.73 18.55 44.01
N TYR A 242 19.46 17.59 44.61
CA TYR A 242 19.31 16.16 44.33
C TYR A 242 18.15 15.55 45.15
N GLY A 243 17.43 14.60 44.55
CA GLY A 243 16.44 13.68 45.16
C GLY A 243 15.07 13.82 44.49
N GLY A 244 14.35 12.79 44.04
CA GLY A 244 14.42 11.34 44.17
C GLY A 244 12.98 10.80 44.08
N GLY A 245 12.75 9.74 43.28
CA GLY A 245 11.46 9.02 43.14
C GLY A 245 10.55 9.57 42.05
N GLY A 246 9.83 8.80 41.23
CA GLY A 246 9.66 7.37 41.10
C GLY A 246 8.73 7.13 39.89
N ASP A 247 9.02 6.07 39.15
CA ASP A 247 8.19 5.20 38.31
C ASP A 247 6.79 5.69 37.88
N ASP A 248 6.54 5.72 36.56
CA ASP A 248 5.42 5.01 35.91
C ASP A 248 5.48 5.17 34.37
N TYR A 249 6.09 4.18 33.70
CA TYR A 249 5.88 3.91 32.28
C TYR A 249 4.71 2.93 32.14
N SER A 250 3.50 3.44 31.88
CA SER A 250 2.38 2.62 31.44
C SER A 250 2.29 2.64 29.92
N GLY A 251 2.78 1.55 29.31
CA GLY A 251 2.58 1.25 27.90
C GLY A 251 1.10 0.98 27.62
N SER A 252 0.56 1.61 26.58
CA SER A 252 -0.71 1.20 25.98
C SER A 252 -0.41 0.34 24.76
N GLY A 253 -0.37 -0.97 24.99
CA GLY A 253 -0.31 -1.98 23.95
C GLY A 253 -1.63 -2.07 23.19
N TYR A 254 -1.56 -2.09 21.87
CA TYR A 254 -2.66 -2.43 20.99
C TYR A 254 -2.91 -3.95 21.07
N GLY A 255 -3.88 -4.35 21.90
CA GLY A 255 -4.36 -5.72 21.97
C GLY A 255 -5.36 -6.02 20.86
N TYR A 256 -5.01 -6.95 19.97
CA TYR A 256 -5.96 -7.65 19.10
C TYR A 256 -6.84 -8.56 19.98
N GLY A 257 -8.09 -8.16 20.19
CA GLY A 257 -9.12 -9.00 20.82
C GLY A 257 -9.79 -9.89 19.77
N SER A 258 -9.53 -11.19 19.87
CA SER A 258 -10.21 -12.27 19.15
C SER A 258 -11.17 -12.98 20.11
N GLY A 259 -12.41 -13.21 19.67
CA GLY A 259 -13.29 -14.31 20.11
C GLY A 259 -13.91 -14.24 21.50
N GLY A 260 -15.23 -14.24 21.56
CA GLY A 260 -16.01 -14.44 22.78
C GLY A 260 -17.49 -14.50 22.44
N ASP A 261 -17.96 -15.71 22.16
CA ASP A 261 -19.36 -16.07 21.92
C ASP A 261 -20.21 -15.78 23.16
N ASP A 262 -21.39 -15.20 22.97
CA ASP A 262 -22.46 -15.24 23.98
C ASP A 262 -23.74 -15.74 23.31
N TYR A 263 -24.09 -16.97 23.68
CA TYR A 263 -25.34 -17.64 23.37
C TYR A 263 -26.42 -17.08 24.30
N GLY A 264 -27.45 -16.47 23.72
CA GLY A 264 -28.72 -16.23 24.40
C GLY A 264 -29.67 -17.38 24.09
N ASP A 265 -29.88 -18.22 25.09
CA ASP A 265 -30.99 -19.18 25.17
C ASP A 265 -32.32 -18.43 25.04
N ASP A 266 -33.23 -18.92 24.18
CA ASP A 266 -34.67 -18.79 24.37
C ASP A 266 -35.40 -19.93 23.63
N ASP A 267 -35.89 -20.84 24.47
CA ASP A 267 -37.06 -21.70 24.38
C ASP A 267 -37.23 -22.84 23.34
N PHE A 268 -37.36 -24.02 23.95
CA PHE A 268 -37.88 -25.27 23.45
C PHE A 268 -39.34 -25.17 22.97
N GLY A 269 -39.61 -25.69 21.78
CA GLY A 269 -40.93 -26.08 21.30
C GLY A 269 -40.80 -27.33 20.45
N ASP A 270 -41.00 -28.49 21.08
CA ASP A 270 -41.03 -29.82 20.49
C ASP A 270 -42.24 -30.01 19.54
N GLY A 271 -42.06 -30.80 18.50
CA GLY A 271 -43.09 -31.07 17.49
C GLY A 271 -42.53 -31.79 16.26
N GLY A 272 -42.21 -33.08 16.42
CA GLY A 272 -41.79 -33.96 15.33
C GLY A 272 -42.85 -34.16 14.23
N GLY A 273 -42.40 -34.55 13.04
CA GLY A 273 -43.30 -34.89 11.93
C GLY A 273 -42.61 -35.10 10.59
N ASP A 274 -41.98 -36.26 10.46
CA ASP A 274 -41.99 -37.17 9.30
C ASP A 274 -41.48 -36.80 7.89
N PHE A 275 -40.93 -37.86 7.27
CA PHE A 275 -40.36 -37.98 5.94
C PHE A 275 -41.39 -37.81 4.80
N GLY A 276 -40.94 -37.30 3.64
CA GLY A 276 -41.67 -37.43 2.38
C GLY A 276 -40.94 -36.82 1.19
N GLY A 277 -40.39 -37.66 0.31
CA GLY A 277 -39.89 -37.25 -1.00
C GLY A 277 -41.01 -37.03 -2.02
N GLY A 278 -40.69 -36.36 -3.13
CA GLY A 278 -41.55 -36.28 -4.31
C GLY A 278 -41.45 -34.97 -5.09
N ASP A 279 -40.61 -34.98 -6.12
CA ASP A 279 -40.94 -34.66 -7.51
C ASP A 279 -41.44 -33.27 -8.01
N PHE A 280 -40.82 -32.92 -9.16
CA PHE A 280 -41.28 -32.16 -10.33
C PHE A 280 -41.83 -30.72 -10.23
N GLY A 281 -41.26 -29.84 -11.07
CA GLY A 281 -42.07 -29.06 -12.01
C GLY A 281 -41.80 -27.55 -12.10
N ASN A 282 -41.20 -27.15 -13.22
CA ASN A 282 -41.38 -25.92 -14.01
C ASN A 282 -42.26 -24.77 -13.46
N GLY A 283 -41.81 -23.54 -13.75
CA GLY A 283 -42.70 -22.40 -13.93
C GLY A 283 -41.98 -21.06 -13.99
N ASP A 284 -41.83 -20.54 -15.20
CA ASP A 284 -41.41 -19.18 -15.56
C ASP A 284 -42.09 -18.08 -14.73
N TRP A 285 -41.36 -17.01 -14.39
CA TRP A 285 -41.59 -15.59 -14.73
C TRP A 285 -40.34 -14.76 -14.41
#